data_AF-A0A3M1XGT0-F1
#
_entry.id   AF-A0A3M1XGT0-F1
#
_cell.length_a   1.000
_cell.length_b   1.000
_cell.length_c   1.000
_cell.angle_alpha   90.00
_cell.angle_beta   90.00
_cell.angle_gamma   90.00
#
_symmetry.space_group_name_H-M   'P 1'
#
loop_
_entity.id
_entity.type
_entity.pdbx_description
1 polymer ?
#
loop_
_entity_poly.entity_id
_entity_poly.type
_entity_poly.pdbx_seq_one_letter_code
_entity_poly.pdbx_strand_id
1 'polypeptide(L)'
;FGLAPAPEPAPGRKRKRRRGQVETPPPPPPPPPAVRTQPGTGILFNDNDDTRRDNLVTTWEHGDLLLDLEVMIPKGSNSGIYLQGLYEVQLLDSWGVKEPGFGDIGGIYRNWSNEPGNIYRGKPPLTNAAKAPGTWQHMRIAFRAPRFDAAGNKTEHARFVYVELNGVRIHENLEVPLPTGGPISAEEVARGPLMIQGDHGPVAFRNIRYQHMRSRKVTVSNLTYAYYPGAFTDRLDLNGLTPARTGRLKDITATLMPEEAPGRMVFSGTLEVAEAGTYPLMIRCDGTLSLEVGSQRFEGDAWRVQEVLAECQLPAGATPFRLVYARENRQSPPNLGIFNVSSFPESLHAPGAYTPRPWGASPFTIKVGNKPRLSRSFFDYQGDRQQRLPYTLAVGTPAGVHYFYDLQTGTPVCVWRGDFLDATPMWRGRGNGTSRPLGAPQYLPTSLGLARMDSSRGELVFFAKADRRSLGYRLEQGSHLPIFRAEVADMIVTDLIAPSAEGKALRRTLSIEALPAGSGLYLRLAEGEQIQEVAPGLFAVDQTYFIKVPAGQSLQQQAGPGNRQMLLAPVTPEGVSYEILW
;
A
#
# COMPACT_ATOMS: atom_id res chain seq x y z
N PHE A 1 43.00 5.20 -82.28
CA PHE A 1 41.68 5.51 -81.70
C PHE A 1 40.62 4.70 -82.42
N GLY A 2 39.90 3.83 -81.70
CA GLY A 2 38.57 3.30 -82.06
C GLY A 2 38.50 2.05 -82.96
N LEU A 3 38.18 0.90 -82.37
CA LEU A 3 37.58 -0.26 -83.06
C LEU A 3 36.22 -0.55 -82.39
N ALA A 4 35.17 -0.69 -83.19
CA ALA A 4 33.77 -0.82 -82.76
C ALA A 4 33.41 -2.25 -82.27
N PRO A 5 32.43 -2.41 -81.36
CA PRO A 5 32.10 -3.70 -80.74
C PRO A 5 30.95 -4.47 -81.43
N ALA A 6 30.96 -5.79 -81.19
CA ALA A 6 30.09 -6.83 -81.77
C ALA A 6 28.90 -7.23 -80.84
N PRO A 7 27.90 -8.02 -81.31
CA PRO A 7 26.53 -8.01 -80.79
C PRO A 7 26.20 -9.07 -79.71
N GLU A 8 25.08 -8.84 -79.00
CA GLU A 8 24.54 -9.66 -77.89
C GLU A 8 23.84 -10.97 -78.29
N PRO A 9 23.88 -12.03 -77.44
CA PRO A 9 23.04 -13.21 -77.59
C PRO A 9 21.88 -13.34 -76.59
N ALA A 10 20.79 -13.95 -77.06
CA ALA A 10 19.48 -14.17 -76.43
C ALA A 10 19.41 -15.31 -75.38
N PRO A 11 18.31 -15.44 -74.58
CA PRO A 11 18.31 -16.22 -73.34
C PRO A 11 17.84 -17.68 -73.49
N GLY A 12 18.53 -18.61 -72.82
CA GLY A 12 18.22 -20.04 -72.78
C GLY A 12 17.76 -20.56 -71.40
N ARG A 13 16.65 -21.31 -71.41
CA ARG A 13 15.96 -21.97 -70.28
C ARG A 13 16.86 -22.89 -69.43
N LYS A 14 16.76 -22.79 -68.09
CA LYS A 14 17.43 -23.71 -67.13
C LYS A 14 16.47 -24.75 -66.50
N ARG A 15 17.00 -25.97 -66.39
CA ARG A 15 16.42 -27.24 -65.89
C ARG A 15 16.05 -27.19 -64.39
N LYS A 16 14.97 -27.91 -64.02
CA LYS A 16 14.58 -28.25 -62.63
C LYS A 16 15.62 -29.18 -61.96
N ARG A 17 16.11 -28.80 -60.77
CA ARG A 17 16.80 -29.69 -59.81
C ARG A 17 15.80 -30.11 -58.73
N ARG A 18 15.73 -31.42 -58.43
CA ARG A 18 15.05 -31.98 -57.24
C ARG A 18 15.73 -31.44 -55.98
N ARG A 19 14.97 -30.78 -55.09
CA ARG A 19 15.38 -30.43 -53.73
C ARG A 19 14.97 -31.57 -52.80
N GLY A 20 15.91 -32.02 -51.97
CA GLY A 20 15.64 -32.97 -50.89
C GLY A 20 14.64 -32.40 -49.89
N GLN A 21 13.88 -33.29 -49.26
CA GLN A 21 13.07 -32.97 -48.09
C GLN A 21 13.99 -32.39 -47.01
N VAL A 22 13.80 -31.11 -46.72
CA VAL A 22 14.25 -30.51 -45.46
C VAL A 22 13.18 -30.91 -44.45
N GLU A 23 13.49 -31.81 -43.54
CA GLU A 23 12.68 -31.97 -42.33
C GLU A 23 12.68 -30.60 -41.64
N THR A 24 11.52 -29.94 -41.68
CA THR A 24 11.27 -28.79 -40.82
C THR A 24 11.42 -29.26 -39.38
N PRO A 25 12.26 -28.61 -38.55
CA PRO A 25 12.31 -28.94 -37.14
C PRO A 25 10.89 -28.82 -36.58
N PRO A 26 10.49 -29.71 -35.65
CA PRO A 26 9.20 -29.57 -34.99
C PRO A 26 9.09 -28.15 -34.45
N PRO A 27 7.91 -27.50 -34.56
CA PRO A 27 7.72 -26.19 -33.98
C PRO A 27 8.19 -26.23 -32.53
N PRO A 28 8.87 -25.18 -32.03
CA PRO A 28 9.25 -25.13 -30.63
C PRO A 28 8.00 -25.44 -29.79
N PRO A 29 8.13 -26.24 -28.72
CA PRO A 29 7.00 -26.50 -27.84
C PRO A 29 6.39 -25.15 -27.46
N PRO A 30 5.05 -25.04 -27.41
CA PRO A 30 4.41 -23.80 -27.01
C PRO A 30 5.03 -23.32 -25.70
N PRO A 31 5.22 -21.99 -25.53
CA PRO A 31 5.76 -21.48 -24.28
C PRO A 31 4.95 -22.07 -23.12
N PRO A 32 5.61 -22.53 -22.05
CA PRO A 32 4.89 -23.11 -20.92
C PRO A 32 3.81 -22.14 -20.45
N PRO A 33 2.64 -22.65 -20.03
CA PRO A 33 1.57 -21.79 -19.53
C PRO A 33 2.12 -20.89 -18.42
N ALA A 34 1.69 -19.63 -18.41
CA ALA A 34 2.19 -18.61 -17.48
C ALA A 34 1.97 -18.99 -16.00
N VAL A 35 1.08 -19.94 -15.74
CA VAL A 35 0.73 -20.42 -14.40
C VAL A 35 0.62 -21.95 -14.42
N ARG A 36 1.08 -22.59 -13.34
CA ARG A 36 0.81 -24.01 -13.04
C ARG A 36 -0.05 -24.08 -11.79
N THR A 37 -1.09 -24.91 -11.82
CA THR A 37 -2.00 -25.11 -10.70
C THR A 37 -1.98 -26.55 -10.22
N GLN A 38 -2.33 -26.73 -8.95
CA GLN A 38 -2.57 -28.04 -8.35
C GLN A 38 -3.90 -27.97 -7.59
N PRO A 39 -4.68 -29.07 -7.53
CA PRO A 39 -5.93 -29.08 -6.78
C PRO A 39 -5.72 -28.66 -5.32
N GLY A 40 -6.62 -27.84 -4.80
CA GLY A 40 -6.55 -27.31 -3.45
C GLY A 40 -7.75 -26.42 -3.12
N THR A 41 -7.75 -25.88 -1.90
CA THR A 41 -8.81 -24.99 -1.39
C THR A 41 -8.21 -23.68 -0.90
N GLY A 42 -9.00 -22.61 -0.85
CA GLY A 42 -8.60 -21.33 -0.26
C GLY A 42 -8.01 -20.31 -1.24
N ILE A 43 -7.82 -20.68 -2.51
CA ILE A 43 -7.46 -19.78 -3.60
C ILE A 43 -8.57 -19.82 -4.65
N LEU A 44 -9.12 -18.65 -4.97
CA LEU A 44 -9.95 -18.45 -6.16
C LEU A 44 -9.01 -18.15 -7.33
N PHE A 45 -8.91 -19.07 -8.27
CA PHE A 45 -8.10 -18.88 -9.47
C PHE A 45 -9.01 -18.63 -10.68
N ASN A 46 -8.85 -17.46 -11.30
CA ASN A 46 -9.51 -17.11 -12.54
C ASN A 46 -8.59 -17.52 -13.70
N ASP A 47 -8.79 -18.72 -14.24
CA ASP A 47 -7.93 -19.33 -15.27
C ASP A 47 -8.34 -18.91 -16.69
N ASN A 48 -8.18 -17.62 -16.96
CA ASN A 48 -8.55 -17.06 -18.23
C ASN A 48 -7.39 -16.95 -19.22
N ASP A 49 -7.74 -17.09 -20.49
CA ASP A 49 -6.85 -17.02 -21.63
C ASP A 49 -7.63 -16.54 -22.87
N ASP A 50 -7.02 -16.62 -24.05
CA ASP A 50 -7.66 -16.19 -25.29
C ASP A 50 -8.96 -16.95 -25.64
N THR A 51 -9.24 -18.09 -24.99
CA THR A 51 -10.39 -18.94 -25.21
C THR A 51 -11.38 -18.97 -24.05
N ARG A 52 -10.97 -18.55 -22.85
CA ARG A 52 -11.77 -18.50 -21.61
C ARG A 52 -11.72 -17.07 -21.08
N ARG A 53 -12.83 -16.34 -21.24
CA ARG A 53 -12.87 -14.87 -21.06
C ARG A 53 -14.02 -14.41 -20.16
N ASP A 54 -14.56 -15.31 -19.35
CA ASP A 54 -15.74 -15.03 -18.54
C ASP A 54 -15.35 -14.23 -17.29
N ASN A 55 -16.13 -13.17 -17.02
CA ASN A 55 -16.02 -12.43 -15.78
C ASN A 55 -16.59 -13.26 -14.62
N LEU A 56 -15.97 -13.16 -13.44
CA LEU A 56 -16.54 -13.71 -12.21
C LEU A 56 -17.37 -12.63 -11.53
N VAL A 57 -18.63 -12.91 -11.27
CA VAL A 57 -19.59 -11.95 -10.72
C VAL A 57 -20.19 -12.51 -9.43
N THR A 58 -20.25 -11.70 -8.38
CA THR A 58 -20.90 -12.11 -7.13
C THR A 58 -22.41 -12.23 -7.31
N THR A 59 -23.01 -13.20 -6.63
CA THR A 59 -24.48 -13.34 -6.57
C THR A 59 -25.14 -12.28 -5.69
N TRP A 60 -24.36 -11.64 -4.80
CA TRP A 60 -24.79 -10.53 -3.98
C TRP A 60 -24.41 -9.18 -4.60
N GLU A 61 -25.16 -8.14 -4.22
CA GLU A 61 -24.91 -6.76 -4.60
C GLU A 61 -24.56 -5.89 -3.39
N HIS A 62 -23.76 -4.85 -3.60
CA HIS A 62 -23.34 -3.89 -2.59
C HIS A 62 -23.59 -2.44 -3.02
N GLY A 63 -23.79 -1.56 -2.03
CA GLY A 63 -23.64 -0.12 -2.18
C GLY A 63 -22.24 0.27 -1.71
N ASP A 64 -22.16 0.97 -0.58
CA ASP A 64 -20.87 1.25 0.06
C ASP A 64 -20.22 -0.05 0.57
N LEU A 65 -18.91 -0.16 0.39
CA LEU A 65 -18.15 -1.39 0.62
C LEU A 65 -16.77 -1.08 1.20
N LEU A 66 -16.40 -1.82 2.25
CA LEU A 66 -14.99 -2.06 2.57
C LEU A 66 -14.63 -3.43 2.03
N LEU A 67 -13.59 -3.51 1.20
CA LEU A 67 -13.06 -4.74 0.63
C LEU A 67 -11.59 -4.88 1.04
N ASP A 68 -11.21 -6.05 1.51
CA ASP A 68 -9.85 -6.43 1.90
C ASP A 68 -9.56 -7.80 1.27
N LEU A 69 -8.51 -7.90 0.47
CA LEU A 69 -8.17 -9.13 -0.23
C LEU A 69 -6.68 -9.23 -0.52
N GLU A 70 -6.25 -10.43 -0.87
CA GLU A 70 -4.94 -10.64 -1.48
C GLU A 70 -5.11 -11.12 -2.93
N VAL A 71 -4.28 -10.58 -3.82
CA VAL A 71 -4.26 -10.91 -5.25
C VAL A 71 -2.84 -11.26 -5.69
N MET A 72 -2.71 -12.28 -6.53
CA MET A 72 -1.46 -12.66 -7.18
C MET A 72 -1.62 -12.53 -8.69
N ILE A 73 -0.71 -11.75 -9.28
CA ILE A 73 -0.69 -11.45 -10.71
C ILE A 73 0.55 -12.13 -11.32
N PRO A 74 0.37 -13.07 -12.27
CA PRO A 74 1.46 -13.64 -13.07
C PRO A 74 2.15 -12.56 -13.91
N LYS A 75 3.40 -12.82 -14.31
CA LYS A 75 4.16 -11.87 -15.11
C LYS A 75 3.42 -11.49 -16.40
N GLY A 76 3.20 -10.19 -16.61
CA GLY A 76 2.48 -9.63 -17.76
C GLY A 76 0.96 -9.86 -17.77
N SER A 77 0.36 -10.41 -16.71
CA SER A 77 -1.08 -10.64 -16.65
C SER A 77 -1.86 -9.35 -16.37
N ASN A 78 -3.15 -9.35 -16.73
CA ASN A 78 -4.08 -8.23 -16.62
C ASN A 78 -5.47 -8.74 -16.19
N SER A 79 -6.12 -8.04 -15.26
CA SER A 79 -7.49 -8.21 -14.80
C SER A 79 -7.99 -6.89 -14.17
N GLY A 80 -9.12 -6.90 -13.47
CA GLY A 80 -9.68 -5.73 -12.81
C GLY A 80 -10.70 -6.12 -11.76
N ILE A 81 -10.79 -5.31 -10.70
CA ILE A 81 -11.81 -5.42 -9.67
C ILE A 81 -12.82 -4.31 -9.90
N TYR A 82 -14.03 -4.67 -10.30
CA TYR A 82 -15.11 -3.74 -10.59
C TYR A 82 -16.07 -3.66 -9.41
N LEU A 83 -16.14 -2.47 -8.81
CA LEU A 83 -17.11 -2.14 -7.78
C LEU A 83 -18.46 -1.86 -8.46
N GLN A 84 -19.52 -2.51 -7.98
CA GLN A 84 -20.85 -2.52 -8.59
C GLN A 84 -20.88 -3.01 -10.07
N GLY A 85 -19.82 -3.65 -10.56
CA GLY A 85 -19.67 -4.01 -11.97
C GLY A 85 -19.39 -2.81 -12.88
N LEU A 86 -19.08 -1.64 -12.31
CA LEU A 86 -19.03 -0.35 -13.02
C LEU A 86 -17.68 0.38 -12.90
N TYR A 87 -17.05 0.32 -11.72
CA TYR A 87 -15.87 1.13 -11.40
C TYR A 87 -14.65 0.24 -11.16
N GLU A 88 -13.76 0.20 -12.13
CA GLU A 88 -12.58 -0.66 -12.16
C GLU A 88 -11.42 -0.09 -11.34
N VAL A 89 -10.94 -0.91 -10.41
CA VAL A 89 -9.58 -0.86 -9.88
C VAL A 89 -8.75 -1.87 -10.68
N GLN A 90 -7.81 -1.36 -11.46
CA GLN A 90 -7.02 -2.11 -12.42
C GLN A 90 -6.05 -3.09 -11.72
N LEU A 91 -5.83 -4.27 -12.31
CA LEU A 91 -4.86 -5.27 -11.88
C LEU A 91 -3.92 -5.60 -13.03
N LEU A 92 -2.70 -5.06 -13.00
CA LEU A 92 -1.66 -5.32 -14.01
C LEU A 92 -0.34 -5.72 -13.34
N ASP A 93 0.50 -6.49 -14.02
CA ASP A 93 1.91 -6.62 -13.66
C ASP A 93 2.64 -5.27 -13.86
N SER A 94 2.59 -4.43 -12.84
CA SER A 94 3.23 -3.11 -12.80
C SER A 94 4.57 -3.14 -12.06
N TRP A 95 5.20 -4.30 -11.89
CA TRP A 95 6.43 -4.41 -11.13
C TRP A 95 7.60 -3.65 -11.77
N GLY A 96 8.14 -2.67 -11.04
CA GLY A 96 9.24 -1.82 -11.50
C GLY A 96 8.84 -0.66 -12.42
N VAL A 97 7.54 -0.44 -12.63
CA VAL A 97 7.05 0.77 -13.32
C VAL A 97 7.37 2.00 -12.46
N LYS A 98 8.10 2.97 -13.03
CA LYS A 98 8.54 4.18 -12.31
C LYS A 98 7.45 5.24 -12.20
N GLU A 99 6.70 5.41 -13.29
CA GLU A 99 5.62 6.40 -13.40
C GLU A 99 4.34 5.64 -13.75
N PRO A 100 3.52 5.29 -12.74
CA PRO A 100 2.32 4.50 -13.00
C PRO A 100 1.24 5.34 -13.70
N GLY A 101 0.55 4.72 -14.67
CA GLY A 101 -0.64 5.23 -15.33
C GLY A 101 -1.93 4.72 -14.69
N PHE A 102 -3.08 5.14 -15.23
CA PHE A 102 -4.39 4.60 -14.82
C PHE A 102 -4.55 3.11 -15.16
N GLY A 103 -3.72 2.58 -16.06
CA GLY A 103 -3.69 1.18 -16.47
C GLY A 103 -2.79 0.30 -15.61
N ASP A 104 -2.06 0.87 -14.64
CA ASP A 104 -1.24 0.11 -13.71
C ASP A 104 -2.04 -0.35 -12.49
N ILE A 105 -1.52 -1.33 -11.74
CA ILE A 105 -2.20 -1.91 -10.58
C ILE A 105 -2.65 -0.83 -9.59
N GLY A 106 -3.93 -0.90 -9.22
CA GLY A 106 -4.56 0.05 -8.34
C GLY A 106 -4.98 1.36 -9.01
N GLY A 107 -4.66 1.58 -10.29
CA GLY A 107 -5.21 2.68 -11.08
C GLY A 107 -6.73 2.57 -11.22
N ILE A 108 -7.41 3.72 -11.26
CA ILE A 108 -8.84 3.75 -11.61
C ILE A 108 -8.93 3.93 -13.11
N TYR A 109 -9.47 2.95 -13.81
CA TYR A 109 -9.38 2.90 -15.26
C TYR A 109 -10.17 4.01 -15.95
N ARG A 110 -9.81 4.32 -17.20
CA ARG A 110 -10.55 5.29 -18.02
C ARG A 110 -11.82 4.68 -18.58
N ASN A 111 -12.69 5.51 -19.16
CA ASN A 111 -13.70 5.04 -20.09
C ASN A 111 -13.25 5.25 -21.56
N TRP A 112 -14.05 4.71 -22.49
CA TRP A 112 -13.78 4.77 -23.93
C TRP A 112 -14.68 5.75 -24.70
N SER A 113 -15.44 6.58 -23.98
CA SER A 113 -16.33 7.57 -24.59
C SER A 113 -15.52 8.70 -25.23
N ASN A 114 -16.02 9.20 -26.37
CA ASN A 114 -15.51 10.39 -27.04
C ASN A 114 -16.54 11.54 -26.99
N GLU A 115 -17.67 11.35 -26.31
CA GLU A 115 -18.72 12.36 -26.22
C GLU A 115 -18.35 13.43 -25.19
N PRO A 116 -18.36 14.73 -25.57
CA PRO A 116 -18.12 15.81 -24.62
C PRO A 116 -19.06 15.71 -23.41
N GLY A 117 -18.49 15.73 -22.20
CA GLY A 117 -19.25 15.57 -20.95
C GLY A 117 -19.37 14.13 -20.44
N ASN A 118 -18.99 13.13 -21.24
CA ASN A 118 -19.01 11.71 -20.86
C ASN A 118 -17.61 11.07 -20.88
N ILE A 119 -16.54 11.87 -20.83
CA ILE A 119 -15.15 11.39 -20.86
C ILE A 119 -14.58 11.31 -19.45
N TYR A 120 -14.19 10.11 -19.03
CA TYR A 120 -13.38 9.89 -17.84
C TYR A 120 -11.99 9.37 -18.24
N ARG A 121 -10.94 10.12 -17.91
CA ARG A 121 -9.56 9.83 -18.35
C ARG A 121 -8.81 8.83 -17.45
N GLY A 122 -9.49 8.27 -16.45
CA GLY A 122 -8.85 7.44 -15.44
C GLY A 122 -8.03 8.26 -14.45
N LYS A 123 -7.54 7.59 -13.41
CA LYS A 123 -6.67 8.16 -12.38
C LYS A 123 -5.51 7.20 -12.08
N PRO A 124 -4.25 7.62 -12.31
CA PRO A 124 -3.10 6.83 -11.89
C PRO A 124 -3.01 6.75 -10.35
N PRO A 125 -2.48 5.65 -9.80
CA PRO A 125 -2.17 5.58 -8.38
C PRO A 125 -1.10 6.64 -8.02
N LEU A 126 -1.15 7.16 -6.79
CA LEU A 126 -0.20 8.19 -6.32
C LEU A 126 1.25 7.73 -6.35
N THR A 127 1.48 6.42 -6.18
CA THR A 127 2.79 5.78 -6.26
C THR A 127 2.63 4.33 -6.64
N ASN A 128 3.68 3.72 -7.21
CA ASN A 128 3.69 2.30 -7.49
C ASN A 128 4.10 1.51 -6.24
N ALA A 129 3.15 0.78 -5.66
CA ALA A 129 3.36 -0.10 -4.51
C ALA A 129 3.34 -1.60 -4.88
N ALA A 130 3.46 -1.94 -6.16
CA ALA A 130 3.45 -3.32 -6.65
C ALA A 130 4.68 -4.11 -6.19
N LYS A 131 4.45 -5.32 -5.69
CA LYS A 131 5.47 -6.35 -5.53
C LYS A 131 5.74 -7.10 -6.84
N ALA A 132 6.77 -7.93 -6.87
CA ALA A 132 7.12 -8.78 -7.99
C ALA A 132 5.97 -9.72 -8.41
N PRO A 133 5.82 -10.00 -9.72
CA PRO A 133 4.80 -10.93 -10.19
C PRO A 133 5.00 -12.33 -9.59
N GLY A 134 3.89 -13.00 -9.29
CA GLY A 134 3.91 -14.29 -8.58
C GLY A 134 4.07 -14.17 -7.06
N THR A 135 4.08 -12.96 -6.49
CA THR A 135 3.92 -12.74 -5.04
C THR A 135 2.51 -12.23 -4.73
N TRP A 136 2.08 -12.41 -3.47
CA TRP A 136 0.79 -11.91 -3.01
C TRP A 136 0.84 -10.41 -2.71
N GLN A 137 -0.06 -9.67 -3.38
CA GLN A 137 -0.35 -8.27 -3.18
C GLN A 137 -1.53 -8.15 -2.21
N HIS A 138 -1.42 -7.35 -1.15
CA HIS A 138 -2.55 -7.06 -0.27
C HIS A 138 -3.22 -5.77 -0.73
N MET A 139 -4.54 -5.78 -0.95
CA MET A 139 -5.29 -4.63 -1.43
C MET A 139 -6.49 -4.37 -0.51
N ARG A 140 -6.68 -3.09 -0.18
CA ARG A 140 -7.85 -2.62 0.58
C ARG A 140 -8.53 -1.50 -0.19
N ILE A 141 -9.84 -1.61 -0.34
CA ILE A 141 -10.66 -0.66 -1.09
C ILE A 141 -11.80 -0.22 -0.18
N ALA A 142 -11.89 1.09 0.05
CA ALA A 142 -13.04 1.73 0.65
C ALA A 142 -13.81 2.47 -0.43
N PHE A 143 -14.93 1.90 -0.85
CA PHE A 143 -15.73 2.38 -1.95
C PHE A 143 -17.09 2.90 -1.46
N ARG A 144 -17.40 4.15 -1.80
CA ARG A 144 -18.71 4.78 -1.59
C ARG A 144 -19.44 4.80 -2.92
N ALA A 145 -20.60 4.14 -2.97
CA ALA A 145 -21.44 4.07 -4.16
C ALA A 145 -22.00 5.45 -4.53
N PRO A 146 -22.34 5.68 -5.82
CA PRO A 146 -23.07 6.87 -6.22
C PRO A 146 -24.42 6.95 -5.48
N ARG A 147 -24.96 8.16 -5.37
CA ARG A 147 -26.26 8.41 -4.74
C ARG A 147 -27.27 8.89 -5.76
N PHE A 148 -28.54 8.57 -5.52
CA PHE A 148 -29.65 8.92 -6.38
C PHE A 148 -30.79 9.50 -5.54
N ASP A 149 -31.57 10.41 -6.11
CA ASP A 149 -32.82 10.84 -5.52
C ASP A 149 -33.96 9.82 -5.75
N ALA A 150 -35.14 10.10 -5.22
CA ALA A 150 -36.31 9.23 -5.38
C ALA A 150 -36.83 9.13 -6.83
N ALA A 151 -36.44 10.06 -7.70
CA ALA A 151 -36.77 10.05 -9.13
C ALA A 151 -35.71 9.32 -9.98
N GLY A 152 -34.64 8.80 -9.36
CA GLY A 152 -33.55 8.09 -10.04
C GLY A 152 -32.47 9.01 -10.61
N ASN A 153 -32.49 10.32 -10.32
CA ASN A 153 -31.42 11.21 -10.75
C ASN A 153 -30.20 11.08 -9.84
N LYS A 154 -29.01 11.00 -10.43
CA LYS A 154 -27.74 10.96 -9.67
C LYS A 154 -27.53 12.26 -8.89
N THR A 155 -27.34 12.17 -7.58
CA THR A 155 -27.10 13.29 -6.66
C THR A 155 -25.66 13.35 -6.17
N GLU A 156 -24.94 12.23 -6.14
CA GLU A 156 -23.51 12.17 -5.84
C GLU A 156 -22.81 11.13 -6.69
N HIS A 157 -21.56 11.41 -7.06
CA HIS A 157 -20.69 10.48 -7.76
C HIS A 157 -20.15 9.37 -6.86
N ALA A 158 -19.76 8.26 -7.49
CA ALA A 158 -18.99 7.22 -6.83
C ALA A 158 -17.67 7.78 -6.31
N ARG A 159 -17.15 7.20 -5.23
CA ARG A 159 -15.94 7.69 -4.59
C ARG A 159 -15.13 6.55 -4.00
N PHE A 160 -13.88 6.45 -4.41
CA PHE A 160 -12.88 5.66 -3.69
C PHE A 160 -12.39 6.49 -2.51
N VAL A 161 -13.01 6.28 -1.35
CA VAL A 161 -12.61 6.93 -0.09
C VAL A 161 -11.13 6.64 0.17
N TYR A 162 -10.70 5.40 -0.07
CA TYR A 162 -9.31 5.09 -0.30
C TYR A 162 -9.11 3.81 -1.09
N VAL A 163 -7.92 3.71 -1.68
CA VAL A 163 -7.33 2.44 -2.13
C VAL A 163 -5.94 2.34 -1.54
N GLU A 164 -5.64 1.20 -0.93
CA GLU A 164 -4.35 0.86 -0.34
C GLU A 164 -3.81 -0.41 -0.98
N LEU A 165 -2.53 -0.40 -1.36
CA LEU A 165 -1.83 -1.53 -1.94
C LEU A 165 -0.55 -1.77 -1.13
N ASN A 166 -0.41 -2.97 -0.57
CA ASN A 166 0.71 -3.40 0.26
C ASN A 166 1.05 -2.42 1.40
N GLY A 167 0.01 -1.90 2.06
CA GLY A 167 0.13 -0.93 3.16
C GLY A 167 0.43 0.50 2.72
N VAL A 168 0.46 0.80 1.42
CA VAL A 168 0.68 2.14 0.87
C VAL A 168 -0.64 2.71 0.35
N ARG A 169 -1.00 3.91 0.81
CA ARG A 169 -2.17 4.66 0.32
C ARG A 169 -1.90 5.13 -1.12
N ILE A 170 -2.61 4.56 -2.10
CA ILE A 170 -2.44 4.87 -3.52
C ILE A 170 -3.56 5.72 -4.11
N HIS A 171 -4.72 5.79 -3.47
CA HIS A 171 -5.77 6.78 -3.72
C HIS A 171 -6.38 7.24 -2.41
N GLU A 172 -6.72 8.52 -2.30
CA GLU A 172 -7.38 9.12 -1.14
C GLU A 172 -8.51 10.04 -1.62
N ASN A 173 -9.72 9.80 -1.12
CA ASN A 173 -10.91 10.61 -1.36
C ASN A 173 -11.16 10.95 -2.84
N LEU A 174 -10.97 9.97 -3.73
CA LEU A 174 -11.06 10.14 -5.17
C LEU A 174 -12.50 9.98 -5.67
N GLU A 175 -13.04 11.04 -6.26
CA GLU A 175 -14.33 11.01 -6.93
C GLU A 175 -14.23 10.45 -8.35
N VAL A 176 -15.20 9.64 -8.75
CA VAL A 176 -15.29 8.99 -10.05
C VAL A 176 -16.67 9.29 -10.64
N PRO A 177 -16.77 10.27 -11.55
CA PRO A 177 -18.06 10.82 -11.94
C PRO A 177 -18.87 9.95 -12.89
N LEU A 178 -18.23 8.99 -13.56
CA LEU A 178 -18.76 8.16 -14.63
C LEU A 178 -18.23 6.72 -14.48
N PRO A 179 -18.94 5.70 -14.98
CA PRO A 179 -18.43 4.34 -15.07
C PRO A 179 -17.11 4.26 -15.84
N THR A 180 -16.27 3.30 -15.45
CA THR A 180 -15.02 2.97 -16.16
C THR A 180 -15.30 2.08 -17.38
N GLY A 181 -14.28 1.79 -18.20
CA GLY A 181 -14.40 0.91 -19.36
C GLY A 181 -14.63 -0.56 -18.98
N GLY A 182 -15.29 -1.33 -19.85
CA GLY A 182 -15.60 -2.74 -19.61
C GLY A 182 -16.66 -3.06 -18.53
N PRO A 183 -17.64 -2.19 -18.22
CA PRO A 183 -18.61 -2.48 -17.16
C PRO A 183 -19.64 -3.52 -17.61
N ILE A 184 -20.32 -4.17 -16.66
CA ILE A 184 -21.42 -5.11 -16.94
C ILE A 184 -22.61 -4.38 -17.60
N SER A 185 -22.83 -3.12 -17.23
CA SER A 185 -23.88 -2.26 -17.77
C SER A 185 -23.35 -0.82 -17.90
N ALA A 186 -23.96 -0.03 -18.79
CA ALA A 186 -23.67 1.39 -18.90
C ALA A 186 -24.41 2.25 -17.86
N GLU A 187 -25.44 1.68 -17.20
CA GLU A 187 -26.29 2.39 -16.25
C GLU A 187 -25.68 2.37 -14.84
N GLU A 188 -25.52 3.55 -14.24
CA GLU A 188 -25.10 3.66 -12.84
C GLU A 188 -26.26 3.31 -11.90
N VAL A 189 -25.97 2.51 -10.89
CA VAL A 189 -26.96 1.98 -9.94
C VAL A 189 -26.54 2.23 -8.50
N ALA A 190 -27.50 2.33 -7.59
CA ALA A 190 -27.22 2.51 -6.16
C ALA A 190 -26.60 1.26 -5.51
N ARG A 191 -26.87 0.08 -6.09
CA ARG A 191 -26.30 -1.21 -5.68
C ARG A 191 -25.99 -2.05 -6.92
N GLY A 192 -24.88 -2.78 -6.90
CA GLY A 192 -24.49 -3.69 -7.97
C GLY A 192 -23.50 -4.75 -7.48
N PRO A 193 -23.15 -5.76 -8.31
CA PRO A 193 -22.28 -6.85 -7.90
C PRO A 193 -20.81 -6.44 -7.83
N LEU A 194 -19.98 -7.21 -7.13
CA LEU A 194 -18.54 -7.19 -7.34
C LEU A 194 -18.22 -8.05 -8.57
N MET A 195 -17.39 -7.54 -9.48
CA MET A 195 -16.92 -8.29 -10.64
C MET A 195 -15.39 -8.36 -10.68
N ILE A 196 -14.87 -9.53 -11.02
CA ILE A 196 -13.48 -9.74 -11.39
C ILE A 196 -13.43 -9.94 -12.90
N GLN A 197 -12.67 -9.09 -13.58
CA GLN A 197 -12.51 -9.16 -15.03
C GLN A 197 -11.79 -10.44 -15.43
N GLY A 198 -12.30 -11.09 -16.48
CA GLY A 198 -11.80 -12.36 -16.95
C GLY A 198 -11.33 -12.40 -18.41
N ASP A 199 -11.48 -11.35 -19.20
CA ASP A 199 -11.24 -11.43 -20.65
C ASP A 199 -9.78 -11.20 -21.10
N HIS A 200 -8.83 -11.13 -20.16
CA HIS A 200 -7.42 -10.80 -20.42
C HIS A 200 -6.45 -11.92 -19.99
N GLY A 201 -6.10 -12.00 -18.71
CA GLY A 201 -5.09 -12.94 -18.22
C GLY A 201 -5.45 -13.61 -16.89
N PRO A 202 -4.69 -14.65 -16.52
CA PRO A 202 -4.94 -15.41 -15.31
C PRO A 202 -4.61 -14.58 -14.07
N VAL A 203 -5.42 -14.73 -13.02
CA VAL A 203 -5.24 -14.03 -11.74
C VAL A 203 -5.74 -14.91 -10.59
N ALA A 204 -5.07 -14.85 -9.44
CA ALA A 204 -5.47 -15.60 -8.25
C ALA A 204 -5.81 -14.65 -7.10
N PHE A 205 -6.83 -15.00 -6.33
CA PHE A 205 -7.28 -14.27 -5.14
C PHE A 205 -7.34 -15.20 -3.94
N ARG A 206 -7.08 -14.65 -2.75
CA ARG A 206 -7.33 -15.33 -1.47
C ARG A 206 -7.73 -14.30 -0.42
N ASN A 207 -8.21 -14.80 0.72
CA ASN A 207 -8.55 -13.97 1.88
C ASN A 207 -9.50 -12.80 1.57
N ILE A 208 -10.43 -12.98 0.62
CA ILE A 208 -11.42 -11.96 0.27
C ILE A 208 -12.38 -11.77 1.46
N ARG A 209 -12.32 -10.59 2.06
CA ARG A 209 -13.18 -10.13 3.16
C ARG A 209 -13.85 -8.85 2.75
N TYR A 210 -15.12 -8.71 3.10
CA TYR A 210 -15.87 -7.51 2.80
C TYR A 210 -16.80 -7.15 3.94
N GLN A 211 -17.10 -5.86 4.04
CA GLN A 211 -18.12 -5.31 4.93
C GLN A 211 -19.05 -4.43 4.10
N HIS A 212 -20.31 -4.83 4.04
CA HIS A 212 -21.36 -3.97 3.51
C HIS A 212 -21.57 -2.80 4.47
N MET A 213 -21.40 -1.60 3.96
CA MET A 213 -21.68 -0.38 4.70
C MET A 213 -23.07 0.10 4.28
N ARG A 214 -23.97 0.31 5.24
CA ARG A 214 -25.31 0.81 4.95
C ARG A 214 -25.32 2.31 5.22
N SER A 215 -25.28 3.12 4.17
CA SER A 215 -25.52 4.55 4.32
C SER A 215 -26.96 4.76 4.82
N ARG A 216 -27.08 5.42 5.96
CA ARG A 216 -28.35 5.84 6.55
C ARG A 216 -28.26 7.34 6.76
N LYS A 217 -28.97 8.12 5.96
CA LYS A 217 -28.90 9.57 6.00
C LYS A 217 -29.50 10.10 7.30
N VAL A 218 -28.82 11.06 7.91
CA VAL A 218 -29.30 11.83 9.06
C VAL A 218 -29.34 13.30 8.63
N THR A 219 -30.46 13.98 8.82
CA THR A 219 -30.59 15.42 8.52
C THR A 219 -30.81 16.18 9.82
N VAL A 220 -30.12 17.32 9.98
CA VAL A 220 -30.36 18.26 11.08
C VAL A 220 -31.34 19.32 10.60
N SER A 221 -32.44 19.49 11.34
CA SER A 221 -33.51 20.46 11.03
C SER A 221 -33.86 21.27 12.29
N ASN A 222 -34.59 22.39 12.09
CA ASN A 222 -35.08 23.25 13.18
C ASN A 222 -33.98 23.73 14.15
N LEU A 223 -32.77 23.95 13.63
CA LEU A 223 -31.59 24.21 14.44
C LEU A 223 -31.60 25.64 15.01
N THR A 224 -31.39 25.72 16.32
CA THR A 224 -31.22 26.95 17.10
C THR A 224 -29.94 26.86 17.91
N TYR A 225 -29.44 28.02 18.35
CA TYR A 225 -28.30 28.09 19.24
C TYR A 225 -28.49 29.09 20.39
N ALA A 226 -27.77 28.86 21.47
CA ALA A 226 -27.59 29.79 22.58
C ALA A 226 -26.12 29.83 23.00
N TYR A 227 -25.55 31.04 23.12
CA TYR A 227 -24.14 31.27 23.49
C TYR A 227 -24.03 31.90 24.87
N TYR A 228 -23.18 31.32 25.72
CA TYR A 228 -22.91 31.74 27.08
C TYR A 228 -21.40 32.04 27.23
N PRO A 229 -20.99 33.32 27.28
CA PRO A 229 -19.59 33.69 27.46
C PRO A 229 -19.13 33.44 28.89
N GLY A 230 -17.84 33.12 29.06
CA GLY A 230 -17.21 33.01 30.37
C GLY A 230 -16.60 31.64 30.65
N ALA A 231 -15.79 31.59 31.71
CA ALA A 231 -15.31 30.34 32.27
C ALA A 231 -16.33 29.84 33.31
N PHE A 232 -16.52 28.53 33.39
CA PHE A 232 -17.52 27.91 34.26
C PHE A 232 -16.87 26.79 35.06
N THR A 233 -17.24 26.67 36.34
CA THR A 233 -16.73 25.61 37.23
C THR A 233 -17.32 24.26 36.86
N ASP A 234 -18.63 24.21 36.63
CA ASP A 234 -19.28 23.08 35.95
C ASP A 234 -19.44 23.43 34.47
N ARG A 235 -18.77 22.64 33.63
CA ARG A 235 -18.66 22.88 32.19
C ARG A 235 -19.98 22.65 31.47
N LEU A 236 -20.87 21.80 32.00
CA LEU A 236 -22.12 21.41 31.34
C LEU A 236 -23.37 22.04 31.97
N ASP A 237 -23.30 22.52 33.21
CA ASP A 237 -24.44 23.12 33.91
C ASP A 237 -24.85 24.51 33.39
N LEU A 238 -26.09 24.64 32.94
CA LEU A 238 -26.65 25.91 32.46
C LEU A 238 -27.67 26.55 33.41
N ASN A 239 -27.88 25.97 34.59
CA ASN A 239 -28.91 26.42 35.51
C ASN A 239 -28.68 27.88 35.95
N GLY A 240 -29.75 28.67 35.86
CA GLY A 240 -29.72 30.09 36.25
C GLY A 240 -28.98 31.03 35.30
N LEU A 241 -28.51 30.55 34.14
CA LEU A 241 -27.76 31.37 33.19
C LEU A 241 -28.62 31.93 32.06
N THR A 242 -28.38 33.19 31.71
CA THR A 242 -28.99 33.86 30.57
C THR A 242 -28.02 33.87 29.39
N PRO A 243 -28.42 33.42 28.18
CA PRO A 243 -27.54 33.44 27.02
C PRO A 243 -27.29 34.88 26.56
N ALA A 244 -26.03 35.19 26.22
CA ALA A 244 -25.66 36.49 25.67
C ALA A 244 -26.11 36.66 24.21
N ARG A 245 -26.26 35.55 23.47
CA ARG A 245 -26.75 35.52 22.09
C ARG A 245 -27.57 34.27 21.86
N THR A 246 -28.63 34.39 21.08
CA THR A 246 -29.44 33.27 20.60
C THR A 246 -29.81 33.48 19.13
N GLY A 247 -30.20 32.42 18.44
CA GLY A 247 -30.64 32.53 17.05
C GLY A 247 -30.93 31.20 16.38
N ARG A 248 -31.20 31.25 15.08
CA ARG A 248 -31.36 30.08 14.21
C ARG A 248 -30.10 29.85 13.39
N LEU A 249 -29.80 28.60 13.10
CA LEU A 249 -28.71 28.20 12.20
C LEU A 249 -29.23 27.24 11.14
N LYS A 250 -28.53 27.20 10.01
CA LYS A 250 -28.73 26.15 9.01
C LYS A 250 -27.98 24.88 9.38
N ASP A 251 -26.74 25.03 9.85
CA ASP A 251 -25.82 23.94 10.14
C ASP A 251 -25.18 24.14 11.52
N ILE A 252 -24.79 23.05 12.20
CA ILE A 252 -24.12 23.12 13.50
C ILE A 252 -22.75 23.78 13.31
N THR A 253 -22.47 24.86 14.05
CA THR A 253 -21.17 25.51 13.99
C THR A 253 -20.83 26.25 15.28
N ALA A 254 -19.60 26.06 15.76
CA ALA A 254 -19.06 26.79 16.91
C ALA A 254 -18.29 28.06 16.52
N THR A 255 -18.20 28.40 15.23
CA THR A 255 -17.44 29.57 14.74
C THR A 255 -18.01 30.92 15.18
N LEU A 256 -19.23 30.94 15.76
CA LEU A 256 -19.85 32.12 16.35
C LEU A 256 -19.27 32.48 17.73
N MET A 257 -18.52 31.57 18.36
CA MET A 257 -17.82 31.85 19.61
C MET A 257 -16.58 32.71 19.33
N PRO A 258 -16.25 33.69 20.19
CA PRO A 258 -15.01 34.46 20.06
C PRO A 258 -13.78 33.55 20.17
N GLU A 259 -12.79 33.78 19.30
CA GLU A 259 -11.61 32.91 19.16
C GLU A 259 -10.81 32.76 20.46
N GLU A 260 -10.67 33.79 21.28
CA GLU A 260 -9.80 33.76 22.46
C GLU A 260 -10.56 33.69 23.79
N ALA A 261 -11.89 33.50 23.75
CA ALA A 261 -12.74 33.51 24.95
C ALA A 261 -13.27 32.11 25.32
N PRO A 262 -13.22 31.72 26.61
CA PRO A 262 -13.97 30.57 27.08
C PRO A 262 -15.48 30.86 26.96
N GLY A 263 -16.25 29.80 26.76
CA GLY A 263 -17.69 29.92 26.65
C GLY A 263 -18.35 28.62 26.27
N ARG A 264 -19.67 28.67 26.13
CA ARG A 264 -20.50 27.51 25.81
C ARG A 264 -21.46 27.83 24.69
N MET A 265 -21.61 26.87 23.78
CA MET A 265 -22.69 26.87 22.81
C MET A 265 -23.61 25.70 23.08
N VAL A 266 -24.90 25.99 23.09
CA VAL A 266 -25.97 25.00 23.09
C VAL A 266 -26.59 25.02 21.71
N PHE A 267 -26.69 23.85 21.10
CA PHE A 267 -27.41 23.64 19.85
C PHE A 267 -28.64 22.79 20.14
N SER A 268 -29.81 23.22 19.68
CA SER A 268 -31.06 22.48 19.84
C SER A 268 -31.77 22.38 18.49
N GLY A 269 -32.25 21.20 18.15
CA GLY A 269 -32.97 20.96 16.90
C GLY A 269 -33.51 19.54 16.83
N THR A 270 -33.76 19.06 15.60
CA THR A 270 -34.21 17.69 15.34
C THR A 270 -33.23 16.95 14.44
N LEU A 271 -32.98 15.68 14.77
CA LEU A 271 -32.35 14.70 13.89
C LEU A 271 -33.46 13.95 13.15
N GLU A 272 -33.46 14.00 11.83
CA GLU A 272 -34.45 13.38 10.98
C GLU A 272 -33.85 12.18 10.25
N VAL A 273 -34.50 11.02 10.41
CA VAL A 273 -34.11 9.77 9.75
C VAL A 273 -35.33 9.09 9.11
N ALA A 274 -35.13 8.44 7.97
CA ALA A 274 -36.22 7.78 7.24
C ALA A 274 -36.68 6.46 7.87
N GLU A 275 -35.76 5.77 8.57
CA GLU A 275 -36.00 4.46 9.15
C GLU A 275 -35.54 4.39 10.60
N ALA A 276 -36.24 3.63 11.42
CA ALA A 276 -35.82 3.40 12.80
C ALA A 276 -34.54 2.55 12.89
N GLY A 277 -33.73 2.77 13.92
CA GLY A 277 -32.62 1.88 14.33
C GLY A 277 -31.45 2.63 14.95
N THR A 278 -30.29 1.97 15.01
CA THR A 278 -29.05 2.57 15.54
C THR A 278 -28.37 3.47 14.52
N TYR A 279 -27.99 4.67 14.95
CA TYR A 279 -27.23 5.66 14.19
C TYR A 279 -26.01 6.10 15.00
N PRO A 280 -24.81 5.64 14.66
CA PRO A 280 -23.61 6.10 15.32
C PRO A 280 -23.27 7.53 14.87
N LEU A 281 -23.24 8.45 15.83
CA LEU A 281 -22.83 9.83 15.66
C LEU A 281 -21.46 10.02 16.32
N MET A 282 -20.47 10.39 15.54
CA MET A 282 -19.13 10.71 16.04
C MET A 282 -19.03 12.22 16.25
N ILE A 283 -18.78 12.64 17.49
CA ILE A 283 -18.53 14.04 17.84
C ILE A 283 -17.05 14.21 18.14
N ARG A 284 -16.42 15.20 17.53
CA ARG A 284 -15.03 15.57 17.75
C ARG A 284 -14.91 17.04 18.14
N CYS A 285 -14.28 17.33 19.28
CA CYS A 285 -14.09 18.71 19.70
C CYS A 285 -12.87 18.95 20.60
N ASP A 286 -12.50 20.22 20.78
CA ASP A 286 -11.53 20.70 21.76
C ASP A 286 -12.21 21.33 22.99
N GLY A 287 -12.72 20.47 23.87
CA GLY A 287 -13.44 20.89 25.08
C GLY A 287 -14.30 19.77 25.64
N THR A 288 -15.24 20.14 26.50
CA THR A 288 -16.22 19.23 27.10
C THR A 288 -17.52 19.29 26.32
N LEU A 289 -18.19 18.16 26.15
CA LEU A 289 -19.46 18.09 25.44
C LEU A 289 -20.49 17.24 26.18
N SER A 290 -21.76 17.59 25.99
CA SER A 290 -22.88 16.67 26.23
C SER A 290 -23.82 16.67 25.04
N LEU A 291 -24.24 15.49 24.60
CA LEU A 291 -25.22 15.28 23.56
C LEU A 291 -26.40 14.53 24.14
N GLU A 292 -27.57 15.16 24.12
CA GLU A 292 -28.86 14.55 24.42
C GLU A 292 -29.61 14.30 23.10
N VAL A 293 -30.12 13.09 22.90
CA VAL A 293 -30.93 12.70 21.74
C VAL A 293 -32.13 11.90 22.21
N GLY A 294 -33.32 12.50 22.17
CA GLY A 294 -34.49 11.95 22.87
C GLY A 294 -34.20 11.79 24.37
N SER A 295 -34.30 10.56 24.88
CA SER A 295 -33.98 10.22 26.27
C SER A 295 -32.53 9.77 26.48
N GLN A 296 -31.71 9.73 25.43
CA GLN A 296 -30.33 9.25 25.48
C GLN A 296 -29.38 10.41 25.76
N ARG A 297 -28.35 10.17 26.57
CA ARG A 297 -27.33 11.17 26.92
C ARG A 297 -25.94 10.58 26.76
N PHE A 298 -25.09 11.31 26.06
CA PHE A 298 -23.68 11.00 25.84
C PHE A 298 -22.86 12.19 26.30
N GLU A 299 -21.77 11.93 27.01
CA GLU A 299 -20.90 12.99 27.50
C GLU A 299 -19.46 12.68 27.17
N GLY A 300 -18.66 13.73 27.13
CA GLY A 300 -17.25 13.61 26.96
C GLY A 300 -16.52 14.76 27.65
N ASP A 301 -15.44 14.42 28.37
CA ASP A 301 -14.49 15.39 28.88
C ASP A 301 -13.04 15.03 28.50
N ALA A 302 -12.30 15.97 27.90
CA ALA A 302 -10.87 15.81 27.64
C ALA A 302 -10.15 17.17 27.53
N TRP A 303 -8.91 17.22 28.03
CA TRP A 303 -8.03 18.41 27.94
C TRP A 303 -7.48 18.63 26.50
N ARG A 304 -7.67 17.66 25.60
CA ARG A 304 -7.21 17.60 24.19
C ARG A 304 -8.33 16.98 23.33
N VAL A 305 -8.19 16.99 22.01
CA VAL A 305 -9.24 16.58 21.06
C VAL A 305 -9.94 15.30 21.53
N GLN A 306 -11.23 15.43 21.79
CA GLN A 306 -12.10 14.34 22.15
C GLN A 306 -12.69 13.70 20.90
N GLU A 307 -12.88 12.38 20.95
CA GLU A 307 -13.80 11.66 20.07
C GLU A 307 -14.83 10.96 20.96
N VAL A 308 -16.10 11.34 20.83
CA VAL A 308 -17.23 10.62 21.44
C VAL A 308 -17.99 9.92 20.34
N LEU A 309 -18.13 8.60 20.44
CA LEU A 309 -19.02 7.82 19.60
C LEU A 309 -20.36 7.62 20.34
N ALA A 310 -21.41 8.28 19.86
CA ALA A 310 -22.76 8.18 20.40
C ALA A 310 -23.61 7.24 19.53
N GLU A 311 -23.93 6.05 20.01
CA GLU A 311 -24.81 5.10 19.31
C GLU A 311 -26.28 5.42 19.60
N CYS A 312 -26.84 6.35 18.83
CA CYS A 312 -28.21 6.83 19.05
C CYS A 312 -29.24 5.84 18.48
N GLN A 313 -30.14 5.36 19.32
CA GLN A 313 -31.38 4.70 18.87
C GLN A 313 -32.37 5.77 18.42
N LEU A 314 -32.71 5.80 17.12
CA LEU A 314 -33.63 6.78 16.55
C LEU A 314 -34.87 6.08 15.97
N PRO A 315 -36.10 6.53 16.29
CA PRO A 315 -37.29 6.16 15.52
C PRO A 315 -37.26 6.80 14.12
N ALA A 316 -38.06 6.27 13.19
CA ALA A 316 -38.29 6.95 11.92
C ALA A 316 -38.99 8.29 12.16
N GLY A 317 -38.52 9.35 11.49
CA GLY A 317 -39.00 10.72 11.66
C GLY A 317 -38.03 11.59 12.46
N ALA A 318 -38.57 12.66 13.06
CA ALA A 318 -37.81 13.67 13.77
C ALA A 318 -37.63 13.32 15.26
N THR A 319 -36.38 13.30 15.72
CA THR A 319 -36.02 13.12 17.13
C THR A 319 -35.33 14.38 17.65
N PRO A 320 -35.82 15.01 18.74
CA PRO A 320 -35.16 16.17 19.33
C PRO A 320 -33.74 15.84 19.80
N PHE A 321 -32.82 16.77 19.59
CA PHE A 321 -31.49 16.70 20.19
C PHE A 321 -31.09 18.03 20.83
N ARG A 322 -30.17 17.93 21.77
CA ARG A 322 -29.52 19.07 22.43
C ARG A 322 -28.04 18.78 22.63
N LEU A 323 -27.19 19.58 22.02
CA LEU A 323 -25.73 19.47 22.12
C LEU A 323 -25.19 20.68 22.88
N VAL A 324 -24.55 20.44 24.03
CA VAL A 324 -23.77 21.43 24.75
C VAL A 324 -22.30 21.22 24.40
N TYR A 325 -21.65 22.26 23.90
CA TYR A 325 -20.21 22.31 23.69
C TYR A 325 -19.61 23.42 24.55
N ALA A 326 -18.71 23.03 25.45
CA ALA A 326 -18.04 23.92 26.38
C ALA A 326 -16.54 23.99 26.04
N ARG A 327 -16.08 25.21 25.74
CA ARG A 327 -14.71 25.50 25.37
C ARG A 327 -13.99 26.24 26.49
N GLU A 328 -12.80 25.75 26.83
CA GLU A 328 -11.93 26.37 27.83
C GLU A 328 -10.57 26.82 27.29
N ASN A 329 -10.04 26.07 26.31
CA ASN A 329 -8.76 26.37 25.70
C ASN A 329 -8.88 27.66 24.90
N ARG A 330 -8.13 28.71 25.28
CA ARG A 330 -8.14 30.01 24.59
C ARG A 330 -7.25 30.04 23.35
N GLN A 331 -6.25 29.15 23.28
CA GLN A 331 -5.10 29.24 22.37
C GLN A 331 -5.38 28.79 20.93
N SER A 332 -6.63 28.47 20.58
CA SER A 332 -6.99 27.98 19.25
C SER A 332 -8.49 28.13 18.99
N PRO A 333 -8.94 28.47 17.76
CA PRO A 333 -10.35 28.74 17.49
C PRO A 333 -11.28 27.57 17.85
N PRO A 334 -12.58 27.79 18.05
CA PRO A 334 -13.55 26.73 18.33
C PRO A 334 -13.48 25.62 17.28
N ASN A 335 -13.42 24.37 17.71
CA ASN A 335 -13.32 23.23 16.81
C ASN A 335 -14.35 22.16 17.21
N LEU A 336 -15.46 22.07 16.46
CA LEU A 336 -16.56 21.15 16.75
C LEU A 336 -17.03 20.48 15.45
N GLY A 337 -16.82 19.18 15.38
CA GLY A 337 -17.31 18.32 14.32
C GLY A 337 -18.32 17.33 14.86
N ILE A 338 -19.42 17.16 14.14
CA ILE A 338 -20.37 16.06 14.36
C ILE A 338 -20.58 15.35 13.02
N PHE A 339 -20.47 14.03 13.04
CA PHE A 339 -20.49 13.19 11.86
C PHE A 339 -21.46 12.04 12.06
N ASN A 340 -22.29 11.76 11.06
CA ASN A 340 -22.95 10.47 10.94
C ASN A 340 -21.94 9.45 10.40
N VAL A 341 -21.70 8.36 11.13
CA VAL A 341 -20.75 7.30 10.75
C VAL A 341 -21.46 5.96 10.54
N SER A 342 -22.74 5.99 10.14
CA SER A 342 -23.48 4.79 9.71
C SER A 342 -22.83 4.12 8.48
N SER A 343 -22.16 4.92 7.66
CA SER A 343 -21.24 4.48 6.60
C SER A 343 -19.92 5.26 6.73
N PHE A 344 -19.32 5.70 5.62
CA PHE A 344 -18.27 6.71 5.64
C PHE A 344 -18.75 8.01 6.30
N PRO A 345 -17.89 8.72 7.04
CA PRO A 345 -18.30 9.91 7.78
C PRO A 345 -18.98 10.97 6.90
N GLU A 346 -20.21 11.32 7.26
CA GLU A 346 -20.98 12.41 6.66
C GLU A 346 -21.11 13.55 7.69
N SER A 347 -20.68 14.76 7.34
CA SER A 347 -20.73 15.90 8.25
C SER A 347 -22.17 16.36 8.50
N LEU A 348 -22.52 16.54 9.78
CA LEU A 348 -23.76 17.18 10.25
C LEU A 348 -23.51 18.62 10.76
N HIS A 349 -22.36 19.19 10.41
CA HIS A 349 -21.90 20.53 10.80
C HIS A 349 -21.50 21.35 9.58
N ALA A 350 -21.43 22.67 9.77
CA ALA A 350 -21.06 23.60 8.72
C ALA A 350 -19.62 23.35 8.23
N PRO A 351 -19.32 23.55 6.93
CA PRO A 351 -17.95 23.55 6.44
C PRO A 351 -17.07 24.50 7.26
N GLY A 352 -15.90 24.01 7.71
CA GLY A 352 -14.95 24.79 8.52
C GLY A 352 -15.25 24.84 10.02
N ALA A 353 -16.42 24.36 10.49
CA ALA A 353 -16.68 24.26 11.94
C ALA A 353 -15.79 23.22 12.63
N TYR A 354 -15.34 22.22 11.87
CA TYR A 354 -14.30 21.29 12.28
C TYR A 354 -13.15 21.32 11.30
N THR A 355 -11.96 21.56 11.84
CA THR A 355 -10.71 21.26 11.19
C THR A 355 -10.13 20.04 11.89
N PRO A 356 -9.89 18.93 11.18
CA PRO A 356 -9.01 17.91 11.70
C PRO A 356 -7.70 18.64 11.98
N ARG A 357 -7.34 18.80 13.26
CA ARG A 357 -6.04 19.32 13.65
C ARG A 357 -5.13 18.11 13.74
N PRO A 358 -4.42 17.72 12.67
CA PRO A 358 -3.31 16.82 12.89
C PRO A 358 -2.34 17.59 13.79
N TRP A 359 -1.87 16.98 14.86
CA TRP A 359 -0.57 17.39 15.42
C TRP A 359 0.54 16.97 14.44
N GLY A 360 0.46 17.50 13.24
CA GLY A 360 1.08 17.04 12.00
C GLY A 360 1.35 18.26 11.14
N ALA A 361 2.40 19.03 11.45
CA ALA A 361 3.05 19.85 10.42
C ALA A 361 3.41 18.98 9.20
N SER A 362 3.75 19.61 8.08
CA SER A 362 4.15 18.90 6.86
C SER A 362 5.16 17.78 7.15
N PRO A 363 5.03 16.61 6.48
CA PRO A 363 5.96 15.52 6.68
C PRO A 363 7.38 15.98 6.30
N PHE A 364 8.35 15.61 7.11
CA PHE A 364 9.76 15.81 6.80
C PHE A 364 10.29 14.57 6.08
N THR A 365 10.25 14.61 4.76
CA THR A 365 10.72 13.52 3.91
C THR A 365 12.15 13.78 3.42
N ILE A 366 12.94 12.71 3.33
CA ILE A 366 14.30 12.75 2.76
C ILE A 366 14.18 12.26 1.32
N LYS A 367 14.55 13.11 0.36
CA LYS A 367 14.56 12.77 -1.07
C LYS A 367 15.92 12.25 -1.52
N VAL A 368 15.91 11.36 -2.50
CA VAL A 368 17.12 10.93 -3.21
C VAL A 368 17.27 11.78 -4.47
N GLY A 369 18.47 12.33 -4.66
CA GLY A 369 18.80 13.09 -5.86
C GLY A 369 19.37 12.19 -6.95
N ASN A 370 20.31 12.72 -7.72
CA ASN A 370 21.04 11.97 -8.76
C ASN A 370 22.17 11.07 -8.22
N LYS A 371 22.38 11.04 -6.90
CA LYS A 371 23.38 10.20 -6.23
C LYS A 371 22.75 9.47 -5.03
N PRO A 372 23.30 8.32 -4.63
CA PRO A 372 22.86 7.64 -3.42
C PRO A 372 22.82 8.56 -2.20
N ARG A 373 21.80 8.40 -1.36
CA ARG A 373 21.59 9.14 -0.11
C ARG A 373 21.68 8.18 1.06
N LEU A 374 22.45 8.55 2.08
CA LEU A 374 22.62 7.77 3.29
C LEU A 374 21.94 8.48 4.46
N SER A 375 21.19 7.75 5.27
CA SER A 375 20.54 8.29 6.47
C SER A 375 20.67 7.30 7.63
N ARG A 376 21.23 7.74 8.75
CA ARG A 376 21.28 6.95 9.99
C ARG A 376 20.03 7.22 10.82
N SER A 377 19.37 6.16 11.25
CA SER A 377 18.24 6.25 12.18
C SER A 377 18.07 4.95 12.93
N PHE A 378 17.24 4.99 13.97
CA PHE A 378 16.57 3.79 14.44
C PHE A 378 15.56 3.32 13.40
N PHE A 379 15.34 2.01 13.34
CA PHE A 379 14.35 1.38 12.48
C PHE A 379 13.53 0.40 13.31
N ASP A 380 12.22 0.61 13.38
CA ASP A 380 11.31 -0.33 14.05
C ASP A 380 10.98 -1.44 13.04
N TYR A 381 11.61 -2.61 13.18
CA TYR A 381 11.45 -3.73 12.25
C TYR A 381 10.00 -4.22 12.26
N GLN A 382 9.42 -4.47 11.08
CA GLN A 382 7.98 -4.76 10.90
C GLN A 382 7.03 -3.70 11.48
N GLY A 383 7.51 -2.46 11.67
CA GLY A 383 6.74 -1.40 12.32
C GLY A 383 6.55 -1.61 13.82
N ASP A 384 7.21 -2.62 14.41
CA ASP A 384 7.13 -2.95 15.82
C ASP A 384 8.29 -2.29 16.58
N ARG A 385 7.92 -1.40 17.52
CA ARG A 385 8.88 -0.71 18.38
C ARG A 385 9.67 -1.65 19.29
N GLN A 386 9.12 -2.81 19.65
CA GLN A 386 9.82 -3.81 20.46
C GLN A 386 10.96 -4.48 19.67
N GLN A 387 10.89 -4.46 18.34
CA GLN A 387 11.89 -5.00 17.42
C GLN A 387 12.81 -3.92 16.86
N ARG A 388 13.02 -2.84 17.61
CA ARG A 388 13.86 -1.71 17.19
C ARG A 388 15.30 -2.13 16.92
N LEU A 389 15.78 -1.78 15.74
CA LEU A 389 17.17 -1.89 15.33
C LEU A 389 17.85 -0.52 15.50
N PRO A 390 18.76 -0.36 16.49
CA PRO A 390 19.35 0.94 16.81
C PRO A 390 20.53 1.33 15.91
N TYR A 391 21.12 0.37 15.17
CA TYR A 391 22.33 0.57 14.38
C TYR A 391 22.09 0.43 12.89
N THR A 392 21.05 1.06 12.36
CA THR A 392 20.74 0.97 10.92
C THR A 392 21.26 2.15 10.10
N LEU A 393 21.57 1.86 8.84
CA LEU A 393 21.80 2.83 7.79
C LEU A 393 20.79 2.59 6.67
N ALA A 394 19.92 3.56 6.40
CA ALA A 394 19.10 3.57 5.22
C ALA A 394 19.92 4.07 4.02
N VAL A 395 19.81 3.37 2.90
CA VAL A 395 20.48 3.69 1.65
C VAL A 395 19.43 3.88 0.57
N GLY A 396 19.33 5.12 0.09
CA GLY A 396 18.45 5.50 -1.01
C GLY A 396 19.23 5.58 -2.30
N THR A 397 18.74 4.99 -3.39
CA THR A 397 19.42 4.97 -4.69
C THR A 397 18.62 5.76 -5.74
N PRO A 398 19.27 6.41 -6.72
CA PRO A 398 18.57 7.11 -7.80
C PRO A 398 17.70 6.20 -8.68
N ALA A 399 17.89 4.88 -8.60
CA ALA A 399 17.06 3.91 -9.30
C ALA A 399 15.67 3.71 -8.66
N GLY A 400 15.40 4.34 -7.51
CA GLY A 400 14.12 4.21 -6.80
C GLY A 400 13.98 2.90 -6.02
N VAL A 401 15.09 2.19 -5.78
CA VAL A 401 15.17 1.02 -4.89
C VAL A 401 16.03 1.34 -3.68
N HIS A 402 15.57 0.94 -2.52
CA HIS A 402 16.09 1.41 -1.24
C HIS A 402 16.20 0.25 -0.26
N TYR A 403 17.09 0.37 0.71
CA TYR A 403 17.25 -0.64 1.74
C TYR A 403 17.70 -0.07 3.09
N PHE A 404 17.32 -0.75 4.16
CA PHE A 404 17.93 -0.61 5.48
C PHE A 404 18.98 -1.69 5.64
N TYR A 405 20.17 -1.28 6.07
CA TYR A 405 21.26 -2.17 6.43
C TYR A 405 21.51 -2.08 7.94
N ASP A 406 21.45 -3.21 8.64
CA ASP A 406 21.84 -3.28 10.04
C ASP A 406 23.36 -3.43 10.14
N LEU A 407 24.02 -2.39 10.66
CA LEU A 407 25.47 -2.37 10.81
C LEU A 407 25.95 -3.35 11.88
N GLN A 408 25.08 -3.74 12.80
CA GLN A 408 25.42 -4.63 13.91
C GLN A 408 25.54 -6.09 13.45
N THR A 409 24.62 -6.54 12.59
CA THR A 409 24.61 -7.92 12.07
C THR A 409 25.19 -8.02 10.66
N GLY A 410 25.29 -6.92 9.92
CA GLY A 410 25.83 -6.89 8.57
C GLY A 410 24.89 -7.46 7.54
N THR A 411 23.60 -7.15 7.65
CA THR A 411 22.58 -7.70 6.75
C THR A 411 21.62 -6.59 6.30
N PRO A 412 21.15 -6.61 5.04
CA PRO A 412 19.96 -5.86 4.68
C PRO A 412 18.76 -6.44 5.43
N VAL A 413 17.98 -5.60 6.10
CA VAL A 413 16.84 -5.99 6.95
C VAL A 413 15.49 -5.58 6.36
N CYS A 414 15.49 -4.64 5.42
CA CYS A 414 14.28 -4.20 4.74
C CYS A 414 14.68 -3.62 3.37
N VAL A 415 13.89 -3.90 2.34
CA VAL A 415 14.02 -3.33 1.00
C VAL A 415 12.67 -2.77 0.55
N TRP A 416 12.67 -1.68 -0.22
CA TRP A 416 11.45 -1.08 -0.76
C TRP A 416 11.71 -0.28 -2.04
N ARG A 417 10.63 0.11 -2.71
CA ARG A 417 10.65 0.93 -3.93
C ARG A 417 9.92 2.24 -3.73
N GLY A 418 10.18 3.21 -4.61
CA GLY A 418 9.44 4.47 -4.67
C GLY A 418 10.19 5.59 -3.96
N ASP A 419 9.48 6.31 -3.08
CA ASP A 419 10.07 7.40 -2.31
C ASP A 419 10.94 6.84 -1.18
N PHE A 420 11.93 7.64 -0.77
CA PHE A 420 12.97 7.15 0.14
C PHE A 420 12.50 7.05 1.59
N LEU A 421 12.47 8.15 2.35
CA LEU A 421 12.17 8.06 3.80
C LEU A 421 11.28 9.18 4.30
N ASP A 422 10.37 8.82 5.20
CA ASP A 422 9.74 9.73 6.15
C ASP A 422 10.59 9.80 7.42
N ALA A 423 11.19 10.96 7.68
CA ALA A 423 11.96 11.25 8.87
C ALA A 423 11.21 12.20 9.84
N THR A 424 9.91 12.42 9.64
CA THR A 424 9.05 13.21 10.52
C THR A 424 9.13 12.76 11.98
N PRO A 425 9.09 11.46 12.32
CA PRO A 425 9.15 11.02 13.72
C PRO A 425 10.47 11.41 14.40
N MET A 426 11.58 11.42 13.66
CA MET A 426 12.90 11.81 14.17
C MET A 426 13.01 13.31 14.46
N TRP A 427 12.39 14.14 13.62
CA TRP A 427 12.44 15.60 13.78
C TRP A 427 11.64 16.08 15.00
N ARG A 428 10.55 15.37 15.33
CA ARG A 428 9.65 15.76 16.43
C ARG A 428 9.90 15.03 17.73
N GLY A 429 10.26 13.76 17.66
CA GLY A 429 10.64 12.96 18.83
C GLY A 429 12.15 13.03 19.05
N ARG A 430 12.65 14.15 19.60
CA ARG A 430 14.08 14.26 19.95
C ARG A 430 14.49 13.12 20.88
N GLY A 431 15.34 12.23 20.37
CA GLY A 431 15.97 11.14 21.12
C GLY A 431 15.40 9.73 20.91
N ASN A 432 14.24 9.55 20.26
CA ASN A 432 13.59 8.23 20.16
C ASN A 432 12.81 7.95 18.86
N GLY A 433 12.82 8.87 17.89
CA GLY A 433 12.13 8.71 16.61
C GLY A 433 12.81 7.74 15.65
N THR A 434 12.02 7.10 14.79
CA THR A 434 12.47 6.21 13.72
C THR A 434 12.19 6.82 12.35
N SER A 435 13.00 6.47 11.34
CA SER A 435 12.62 6.77 9.96
C SER A 435 11.80 5.61 9.40
N ARG A 436 10.90 5.92 8.46
CA ARG A 436 9.97 4.96 7.86
C ARG A 436 10.15 4.93 6.35
N PRO A 437 10.12 3.75 5.70
CA PRO A 437 10.04 3.63 4.25
C PRO A 437 8.85 4.41 3.68
N LEU A 438 9.04 5.10 2.55
CA LEU A 438 7.95 5.69 1.76
C LEU A 438 7.62 4.79 0.55
N GLY A 439 7.21 3.56 0.84
CA GLY A 439 6.84 2.54 -0.14
C GLY A 439 6.45 1.24 0.55
N ALA A 440 6.17 0.18 -0.22
CA ALA A 440 5.83 -1.13 0.32
C ALA A 440 7.11 -1.84 0.84
N PRO A 441 7.27 -2.03 2.16
CA PRO A 441 8.46 -2.68 2.71
C PRO A 441 8.40 -4.19 2.52
N GLN A 442 9.50 -4.77 2.04
CA GLN A 442 9.79 -6.19 2.16
C GLN A 442 10.84 -6.39 3.24
N TYR A 443 10.47 -7.08 4.31
CA TYR A 443 11.35 -7.37 5.43
C TYR A 443 12.22 -8.60 5.15
N LEU A 444 13.46 -8.58 5.64
CA LEU A 444 14.47 -9.62 5.45
C LEU A 444 15.03 -10.06 6.82
N PRO A 445 15.63 -11.27 6.93
CA PRO A 445 16.19 -11.77 8.18
C PRO A 445 17.16 -10.78 8.84
N THR A 446 17.03 -10.63 10.16
CA THR A 446 17.82 -9.67 10.96
C THR A 446 19.10 -10.26 11.54
N SER A 447 19.27 -11.58 11.55
CA SER A 447 20.46 -12.22 12.10
C SER A 447 21.63 -12.25 11.11
N LEU A 448 22.85 -12.29 11.66
CA LEU A 448 24.09 -12.39 10.90
C LEU A 448 24.09 -13.67 10.06
N GLY A 449 24.36 -13.54 8.75
CA GLY A 449 24.17 -14.63 7.79
C GLY A 449 25.39 -15.49 7.48
N LEU A 450 26.57 -15.19 8.03
CA LEU A 450 27.80 -15.96 7.80
C LEU A 450 27.89 -17.14 8.79
N ALA A 451 28.23 -18.31 8.28
CA ALA A 451 28.43 -19.53 9.05
C ALA A 451 29.69 -20.28 8.59
N ARG A 452 30.18 -21.17 9.44
CA ARG A 452 31.30 -22.07 9.16
C ARG A 452 30.86 -23.52 9.36
N MET A 453 31.28 -24.40 8.46
CA MET A 453 31.08 -25.83 8.58
C MET A 453 31.92 -26.39 9.73
N ASP A 454 31.26 -26.94 10.75
CA ASP A 454 31.90 -27.76 11.77
C ASP A 454 31.97 -29.19 11.26
N SER A 455 33.15 -29.60 10.79
CA SER A 455 33.38 -30.94 10.24
C SER A 455 33.21 -32.07 11.26
N SER A 456 33.34 -31.77 12.56
CA SER A 456 33.19 -32.78 13.61
C SER A 456 31.73 -33.11 13.89
N ARG A 457 30.84 -32.14 13.65
CA ARG A 457 29.38 -32.26 13.87
C ARG A 457 28.60 -32.44 12.58
N GLY A 458 29.23 -32.14 11.44
CA GLY A 458 28.55 -32.13 10.14
C GLY A 458 27.48 -31.03 10.03
N GLU A 459 27.62 -29.94 10.80
CA GLU A 459 26.62 -28.86 10.88
C GLU A 459 27.24 -27.49 10.60
N LEU A 460 26.42 -26.54 10.15
CA LEU A 460 26.83 -25.14 10.00
C LEU A 460 26.64 -24.39 11.33
N VAL A 461 27.71 -23.77 11.80
CA VAL A 461 27.71 -22.91 12.99
C VAL A 461 27.76 -21.46 12.54
N PHE A 462 26.69 -20.71 12.80
CA PHE A 462 26.62 -19.27 12.50
C PHE A 462 27.47 -18.46 13.47
N PHE A 463 28.16 -17.43 12.96
CA PHE A 463 28.86 -16.49 13.81
C PHE A 463 27.86 -15.68 14.65
N ALA A 464 28.22 -15.43 15.90
CA ALA A 464 27.44 -14.60 16.79
C ALA A 464 27.66 -13.11 16.49
N LYS A 465 26.72 -12.28 16.94
CA LYS A 465 26.87 -10.82 16.88
C LYS A 465 28.12 -10.32 17.61
N ALA A 466 28.58 -11.03 18.64
CA ALA A 466 29.81 -10.73 19.37
C ALA A 466 31.09 -10.97 18.54
N ASP A 467 31.03 -11.85 17.53
CA ASP A 467 32.17 -12.17 16.66
C ASP A 467 32.40 -11.12 15.57
N ARG A 468 31.47 -10.15 15.45
CA ARG A 468 31.47 -9.14 14.41
C ARG A 468 31.76 -7.75 14.96
N ARG A 469 32.69 -7.05 14.31
CA ARG A 469 32.97 -5.64 14.56
C ARG A 469 32.85 -4.82 13.27
N SER A 470 31.91 -3.87 13.25
CA SER A 470 31.76 -2.96 12.12
C SER A 470 32.99 -2.07 11.96
N LEU A 471 33.56 -2.02 10.75
CA LEU A 471 34.63 -1.10 10.35
C LEU A 471 34.09 0.12 9.57
N GLY A 472 32.76 0.26 9.50
CA GLY A 472 32.08 1.34 8.79
C GLY A 472 31.85 1.02 7.31
N TYR A 473 31.90 2.03 6.46
CA TYR A 473 31.78 1.88 5.01
C TYR A 473 32.67 2.89 4.30
N ARG A 474 33.08 2.56 3.07
CA ARG A 474 33.67 3.50 2.12
C ARG A 474 32.73 3.69 0.94
N LEU A 475 32.78 4.83 0.29
CA LEU A 475 31.99 5.05 -0.93
C LEU A 475 32.76 4.49 -2.13
N GLU A 476 32.08 3.68 -2.94
CA GLU A 476 32.61 3.21 -4.21
C GLU A 476 32.79 4.38 -5.18
N GLN A 477 33.92 4.40 -5.90
CA GLN A 477 34.19 5.41 -6.90
C GLN A 477 33.21 5.27 -8.07
N GLY A 478 32.62 6.37 -8.52
CA GLY A 478 31.63 6.37 -9.60
C GLY A 478 30.20 6.18 -9.09
N SER A 479 29.87 5.00 -8.56
CA SER A 479 28.48 4.71 -8.10
C SER A 479 28.09 5.49 -6.85
N HIS A 480 29.07 5.86 -6.01
CA HIS A 480 28.87 6.45 -4.68
C HIS A 480 28.05 5.57 -3.72
N LEU A 481 27.92 4.27 -3.99
CA LEU A 481 27.29 3.32 -3.09
C LEU A 481 28.23 2.97 -1.92
N PRO A 482 27.68 2.69 -0.73
CA PRO A 482 28.49 2.25 0.40
C PRO A 482 28.95 0.80 0.20
N ILE A 483 30.26 0.59 0.26
CA ILE A 483 30.88 -0.72 0.49
C ILE A 483 31.06 -0.86 2.00
N PHE A 484 30.20 -1.67 2.62
CA PHE A 484 30.26 -1.92 4.06
C PHE A 484 31.44 -2.82 4.37
N ARG A 485 32.07 -2.57 5.52
CA ARG A 485 33.24 -3.32 5.98
C ARG A 485 33.04 -3.76 7.42
N ALA A 486 33.43 -4.99 7.72
CA ALA A 486 33.45 -5.51 9.08
C ALA A 486 34.53 -6.56 9.23
N GLU A 487 34.99 -6.72 10.46
CA GLU A 487 35.77 -7.86 10.89
C GLU A 487 34.80 -8.91 11.45
N VAL A 488 34.93 -10.16 11.02
CA VAL A 488 34.16 -11.31 11.53
C VAL A 488 35.14 -12.45 11.80
N ALA A 489 35.37 -12.79 13.07
CA ALA A 489 36.37 -13.79 13.48
C ALA A 489 37.71 -13.62 12.73
N ASP A 490 38.30 -12.42 12.85
CA ASP A 490 39.57 -11.98 12.23
C ASP A 490 39.57 -11.85 10.69
N MET A 491 38.45 -12.13 10.03
CA MET A 491 38.31 -11.98 8.58
C MET A 491 37.69 -10.63 8.22
N ILE A 492 38.26 -9.94 7.23
CA ILE A 492 37.67 -8.70 6.72
C ILE A 492 36.63 -9.02 5.67
N VAL A 493 35.37 -8.77 6.00
CA VAL A 493 34.20 -8.94 5.14
C VAL A 493 33.84 -7.60 4.52
N THR A 494 33.65 -7.59 3.20
CA THR A 494 33.09 -6.48 2.44
C THR A 494 31.71 -6.85 1.90
N ASP A 495 30.77 -5.91 1.91
CA ASP A 495 29.40 -6.11 1.42
C ASP A 495 28.97 -4.90 0.58
N LEU A 496 28.64 -5.14 -0.68
CA LEU A 496 28.13 -4.15 -1.62
C LEU A 496 26.72 -4.54 -2.05
N ILE A 497 25.77 -3.61 -1.88
CA ILE A 497 24.40 -3.78 -2.32
C ILE A 497 24.09 -2.70 -3.36
N ALA A 498 23.77 -3.13 -4.58
CA ALA A 498 23.57 -2.26 -5.73
C ALA A 498 22.23 -2.53 -6.43
N PRO A 499 21.56 -1.51 -6.98
CA PRO A 499 20.41 -1.73 -7.84
C PRO A 499 20.81 -2.54 -9.09
N SER A 500 19.96 -3.46 -9.50
CA SER A 500 20.04 -4.04 -10.85
C SER A 500 19.91 -2.95 -11.92
N ALA A 501 20.39 -3.20 -13.14
CA ALA A 501 20.34 -2.21 -14.24
C ALA A 501 18.92 -1.66 -14.51
N GLU A 502 17.89 -2.50 -14.41
CA GLU A 502 16.48 -2.10 -14.59
C GLU A 502 15.84 -1.51 -13.32
N GLY A 503 16.54 -1.49 -12.19
CA GLY A 503 15.98 -1.08 -10.90
C GLY A 503 14.92 -2.04 -10.36
N LYS A 504 14.86 -3.29 -10.84
CA LYS A 504 13.88 -4.32 -10.41
C LYS A 504 14.39 -5.26 -9.32
N ALA A 505 15.68 -5.23 -9.01
CA ALA A 505 16.25 -6.04 -7.93
C ALA A 505 17.36 -5.27 -7.20
N LEU A 506 17.74 -5.77 -6.03
CA LEU A 506 19.00 -5.40 -5.38
C LEU A 506 19.96 -6.58 -5.49
N ARG A 507 21.12 -6.34 -6.09
CA ARG A 507 22.23 -7.28 -6.10
C ARG A 507 23.07 -7.07 -4.86
N ARG A 508 23.23 -8.12 -4.07
CA ARG A 508 24.18 -8.16 -2.95
C ARG A 508 25.41 -8.94 -3.37
N THR A 509 26.58 -8.39 -3.11
CA THR A 509 27.87 -9.05 -3.32
C THR A 509 28.68 -8.97 -2.03
N LEU A 510 28.90 -10.12 -1.42
CA LEU A 510 29.70 -10.26 -0.20
C LEU A 510 31.03 -10.95 -0.53
N SER A 511 32.13 -10.35 -0.10
CA SER A 511 33.49 -10.86 -0.34
C SER A 511 34.31 -10.85 0.94
N ILE A 512 35.27 -11.76 1.06
CA ILE A 512 36.20 -11.84 2.20
C ILE A 512 37.60 -11.55 1.68
N GLU A 513 38.27 -10.54 2.26
CA GLU A 513 39.64 -10.19 1.89
C GLU A 513 40.56 -11.36 2.27
N ALA A 514 41.34 -11.87 1.30
CA ALA A 514 42.24 -13.01 1.46
C ALA A 514 41.56 -14.27 2.07
N LEU A 515 40.43 -14.69 1.47
CA LEU A 515 39.70 -15.90 1.89
C LEU A 515 40.64 -17.12 2.02
N PRO A 516 40.71 -17.78 3.20
CA PRO A 516 41.50 -19.00 3.37
C PRO A 516 41.01 -20.14 2.46
N ALA A 517 41.95 -20.87 1.86
CA ALA A 517 41.61 -22.08 1.10
C ALA A 517 40.91 -23.10 2.02
N GLY A 518 39.80 -23.67 1.56
CA GLY A 518 39.04 -24.64 2.37
C GLY A 518 38.37 -24.03 3.60
N SER A 519 38.08 -22.72 3.61
CA SER A 519 37.48 -22.01 4.75
C SER A 519 36.18 -22.63 5.29
N GLY A 520 35.46 -23.40 4.47
CA GLY A 520 34.19 -24.02 4.84
C GLY A 520 33.12 -22.99 5.21
N LEU A 521 33.23 -21.77 4.69
CA LEU A 521 32.31 -20.68 4.97
C LEU A 521 31.09 -20.71 4.06
N TYR A 522 29.94 -20.39 4.64
CA TYR A 522 28.66 -20.30 3.95
C TYR A 522 27.97 -18.98 4.28
N LEU A 523 27.33 -18.40 3.27
CA LEU A 523 26.44 -17.25 3.41
C LEU A 523 24.99 -17.72 3.28
N ARG A 524 24.17 -17.34 4.26
CA ARG A 524 22.72 -17.48 4.17
C ARG A 524 22.14 -16.40 3.27
N LEU A 525 21.53 -16.84 2.17
CA LEU A 525 20.88 -15.99 1.17
C LEU A 525 19.44 -15.65 1.57
N ALA A 526 18.73 -16.60 2.18
CA ALA A 526 17.36 -16.44 2.66
C ALA A 526 17.05 -17.37 3.84
N GLU A 527 16.01 -17.01 4.59
CA GLU A 527 15.42 -17.81 5.66
C GLU A 527 13.90 -17.64 5.63
N GLY A 528 13.16 -18.73 5.44
CA GLY A 528 11.71 -18.74 5.26
C GLY A 528 11.05 -19.91 5.98
N GLU A 529 9.74 -19.89 6.16
CA GLU A 529 8.98 -21.12 6.45
C GLU A 529 9.04 -22.09 5.26
N GLN A 530 8.98 -21.54 4.04
CA GLN A 530 9.06 -22.29 2.79
C GLN A 530 10.01 -21.58 1.80
N ILE A 531 10.98 -22.33 1.28
CA ILE A 531 11.86 -21.91 0.19
C ILE A 531 11.72 -22.89 -0.96
N GLN A 532 11.21 -22.42 -2.10
CA GLN A 532 10.97 -23.26 -3.27
C GLN A 532 11.70 -22.73 -4.50
N GLU A 533 12.44 -23.59 -5.20
CA GLU A 533 12.96 -23.26 -6.52
C GLU A 533 11.80 -23.26 -7.53
N VAL A 534 11.48 -22.08 -8.07
CA VAL A 534 10.35 -21.88 -8.99
C VAL A 534 10.80 -21.79 -10.45
N ALA A 535 12.08 -21.50 -10.69
CA ALA A 535 12.77 -21.60 -11.96
C ALA A 535 14.27 -21.82 -11.68
N PRO A 536 15.08 -22.31 -12.64
CA PRO A 536 16.50 -22.54 -12.42
C PRO A 536 17.22 -21.32 -11.81
N GLY A 537 17.72 -21.48 -10.58
CA GLY A 537 18.40 -20.42 -9.84
C GLY A 537 17.49 -19.31 -9.28
N LEU A 538 16.17 -19.48 -9.30
CA LEU A 538 15.19 -18.55 -8.75
C LEU A 538 14.36 -19.23 -7.64
N PHE A 539 14.50 -18.74 -6.42
CA PHE A 539 13.89 -19.30 -5.23
C PHE A 539 12.85 -18.34 -4.66
N ALA A 540 11.59 -18.78 -4.55
CA ALA A 540 10.55 -18.07 -3.82
C ALA A 540 10.71 -18.31 -2.31
N VAL A 541 10.65 -17.25 -1.51
CA VAL A 541 10.73 -17.30 -0.04
C VAL A 541 9.41 -16.84 0.53
N ASP A 542 8.69 -17.76 1.18
CA ASP A 542 7.35 -17.57 1.76
C ASP A 542 6.32 -16.97 0.78
N GLN A 543 6.58 -17.06 -0.53
CA GLN A 543 5.84 -16.37 -1.61
C GLN A 543 5.75 -14.84 -1.43
N THR A 544 6.71 -14.24 -0.70
CA THR A 544 6.75 -12.79 -0.44
C THR A 544 7.83 -12.09 -1.25
N TYR A 545 8.95 -12.77 -1.52
CA TYR A 545 10.04 -12.28 -2.36
C TYR A 545 10.79 -13.46 -2.99
N PHE A 546 11.74 -13.16 -3.87
CA PHE A 546 12.61 -14.14 -4.52
C PHE A 546 14.09 -13.85 -4.29
N ILE A 547 14.87 -14.92 -4.21
CA ILE A 547 16.32 -14.92 -4.34
C ILE A 547 16.68 -15.48 -5.71
N LYS A 548 17.44 -14.72 -6.50
CA LYS A 548 18.00 -15.18 -7.76
C LYS A 548 19.50 -15.32 -7.66
N VAL A 549 20.03 -16.48 -8.01
CA VAL A 549 21.45 -16.78 -7.99
C VAL A 549 22.01 -16.93 -9.42
N PRO A 550 23.29 -16.63 -9.64
CA PRO A 550 23.96 -16.91 -10.91
C PRO A 550 23.99 -18.41 -11.23
N ALA A 551 23.97 -18.74 -12.52
CA ALA A 551 24.12 -20.13 -12.97
C ALA A 551 25.48 -20.70 -12.50
N GLY A 552 25.47 -21.96 -12.06
CA GLY A 552 26.67 -22.65 -11.56
C GLY A 552 27.03 -22.36 -10.10
N GLN A 553 26.31 -21.46 -9.41
CA GLN A 553 26.48 -21.27 -7.97
C GLN A 553 25.97 -22.51 -7.22
N SER A 554 26.85 -23.18 -6.48
CA SER A 554 26.45 -24.26 -5.57
C SER A 554 25.56 -23.73 -4.45
N LEU A 555 24.50 -24.46 -4.12
CA LEU A 555 23.55 -24.11 -3.07
C LEU A 555 23.26 -25.30 -2.15
N GLN A 556 22.93 -24.99 -0.90
CA GLN A 556 22.45 -25.96 0.08
C GLN A 556 21.16 -25.43 0.71
N GLN A 557 20.16 -26.30 0.85
CA GLN A 557 19.00 -26.05 1.70
C GLN A 557 19.14 -26.85 2.99
N GLN A 558 18.96 -26.19 4.13
CA GLN A 558 19.05 -26.81 5.45
C GLN A 558 17.91 -26.34 6.34
N ALA A 559 17.56 -27.16 7.34
CA ALA A 559 16.68 -26.74 8.42
C ALA A 559 17.40 -25.70 9.30
N GLY A 560 16.72 -24.60 9.58
CA GLY A 560 17.13 -23.54 10.49
C GLY A 560 16.33 -23.55 11.80
N PRO A 561 16.61 -22.59 12.70
CA PRO A 561 15.91 -22.46 13.97
C PRO A 561 14.40 -22.33 13.78
N GLY A 562 13.62 -22.92 14.68
CA GLY A 562 12.15 -22.78 14.68
C GLY A 562 11.46 -23.40 13.47
N ASN A 563 11.99 -24.49 12.93
CA ASN A 563 11.44 -25.22 11.78
C ASN A 563 11.40 -24.40 10.47
N ARG A 564 12.26 -23.39 10.36
CA ARG A 564 12.44 -22.58 9.13
C ARG A 564 13.42 -23.28 8.18
N GLN A 565 13.35 -22.96 6.91
CA GLN A 565 14.30 -23.39 5.87
C GLN A 565 15.32 -22.27 5.63
N MET A 566 16.57 -22.64 5.37
CA MET A 566 17.64 -21.72 5.00
C MET A 566 18.19 -22.07 3.63
N LEU A 567 18.38 -21.05 2.79
CA LEU A 567 19.11 -21.17 1.53
C LEU A 567 20.52 -20.64 1.71
N LEU A 568 21.53 -21.47 1.46
CA LEU A 568 22.93 -21.23 1.77
C LEU A 568 23.80 -21.36 0.52
N ALA A 569 24.81 -20.51 0.40
CA ALA A 569 25.83 -20.58 -0.65
C ALA A 569 27.22 -20.63 -0.02
N PRO A 570 28.12 -21.52 -0.50
CA PRO A 570 29.51 -21.51 -0.07
C PRO A 570 30.18 -20.20 -0.52
N VAL A 571 31.03 -19.65 0.34
CA VAL A 571 31.82 -18.46 0.02
C VAL A 571 33.06 -18.88 -0.76
N THR A 572 33.21 -18.34 -1.97
CA THR A 572 34.37 -18.59 -2.85
C THR A 572 35.33 -17.39 -2.85
N PRO A 573 36.55 -17.51 -3.41
CA PRO A 573 37.47 -16.38 -3.54
C PRO A 573 36.89 -15.17 -4.30
N GLU A 574 35.95 -15.41 -5.22
CA GLU A 574 35.21 -14.39 -5.97
C GLU A 574 34.10 -13.72 -5.14
N GLY A 575 33.79 -14.28 -3.97
CA GLY A 575 32.67 -13.88 -3.11
C GLY A 575 31.36 -14.57 -3.47
N VAL A 576 30.28 -14.13 -2.84
CA VAL A 576 28.91 -14.61 -3.10
C VAL A 576 28.08 -13.45 -3.63
N SER A 577 27.48 -13.62 -4.81
CA SER A 577 26.60 -12.62 -5.42
C SER A 577 25.23 -13.20 -5.73
N TYR A 578 24.17 -12.47 -5.38
CA TYR A 578 22.78 -12.85 -5.64
C TYR A 578 21.88 -11.62 -5.72
N GLU A 579 20.71 -11.77 -6.32
CA GLU A 579 19.71 -10.71 -6.47
C GLU A 579 18.49 -10.99 -5.56
N ILE A 580 17.98 -9.94 -4.93
CA ILE A 580 16.75 -9.93 -4.14
C ILE A 580 15.68 -9.23 -4.98
N LEU A 581 14.61 -9.96 -5.30
CA LEU A 581 13.47 -9.48 -6.08
C LEU A 581 12.25 -9.49 -5.16
N TRP A 582 11.54 -8.38 -5.08
CA TRP A 582 10.34 -8.24 -4.26
C TRP A 582 9.36 -7.29 -4.93
#